data_AF-A0A7K4BIX7-F1
#
_entry.id   AF-A0A7K4BIX7-F1
#
_cell.length_a   1.000
_cell.length_b   1.000
_cell.length_c   1.000
_cell.angle_alpha   90.00
_cell.angle_beta   90.00
_cell.angle_gamma   90.00
#
_symmetry.space_group_name_H-M   'P 1'
#
loop_
_entity.id
_entity.type
_entity.pdbx_description
1 polymer ?
#
loop_
_entity_poly.entity_id
_entity_poly.type
_entity_poly.pdbx_seq_one_letter_code
_entity_poly.pdbx_strand_id
1 'polypeptide(L)'
;MTGSHDAYITLLGRSTWALVNAYHAVLREKGLRPERVFIVTEEPYTEGAPTASRAVLMISEGYGFTPAIEIEALPRTEFVRAGAVIRSLAEDLIGRGYGVAFDITSGRKVTVAGALIAISLAGIRIQHIYYLAMQSLDDVAKPYMMIPHQIQRIRDLMEDTAV
;
A
#
# COMPACT_ATOMS: atom_id res chain seq x y z
N MET A 1 -5.56 -18.11 17.87
CA MET A 1 -5.58 -16.85 17.11
C MET A 1 -5.51 -17.21 15.64
N THR A 2 -6.64 -17.16 14.92
CA THR A 2 -6.63 -17.24 13.46
C THR A 2 -5.93 -15.99 12.95
N GLY A 3 -4.71 -16.12 12.41
CA GLY A 3 -4.07 -15.02 11.70
C GLY A 3 -5.02 -14.51 10.62
N SER A 4 -5.09 -13.19 10.43
CA SER A 4 -5.89 -12.67 9.32
C SER A 4 -5.18 -13.04 8.02
N HIS A 5 -5.89 -13.70 7.11
CA HIS A 5 -5.36 -14.13 5.82
C HIS A 5 -5.43 -12.93 4.87
N ASP A 6 -4.60 -11.92 5.13
CA ASP A 6 -4.62 -10.64 4.42
C ASP A 6 -3.39 -10.45 3.53
N ALA A 7 -3.59 -9.72 2.44
CA ALA A 7 -2.53 -9.26 1.56
C ALA A 7 -2.57 -7.74 1.44
N TYR A 8 -1.40 -7.11 1.44
CA TYR A 8 -1.23 -5.66 1.33
C TYR A 8 -0.53 -5.31 0.02
N ILE A 9 -1.24 -4.65 -0.88
CA ILE A 9 -0.67 -4.09 -2.10
C ILE A 9 -0.37 -2.62 -1.82
N THR A 10 0.83 -2.15 -2.16
CA THR A 10 1.20 -0.74 -2.06
C THR A 10 1.95 -0.28 -3.30
N LEU A 11 1.83 1.00 -3.58
CA LEU A 11 2.60 1.66 -4.62
C LEU A 11 3.87 2.28 -4.02
N LEU A 12 4.97 2.20 -4.75
CA LEU A 12 6.18 3.00 -4.51
C LEU A 12 6.33 4.06 -5.61
N GLY A 13 6.29 5.33 -5.21
CA GLY A 13 6.64 6.45 -6.06
C GLY A 13 7.96 7.10 -5.62
N ARG A 14 8.03 8.43 -5.72
CA ARG A 14 9.24 9.21 -5.42
C ARG A 14 9.72 9.13 -3.97
N SER A 15 8.82 8.84 -3.04
CA SER A 15 9.12 8.87 -1.60
C SER A 15 8.96 7.48 -1.00
N THR A 16 10.09 6.87 -0.64
CA THR A 16 10.13 5.67 0.19
C THR A 16 9.48 5.92 1.54
N TRP A 17 9.70 7.09 2.14
CA TRP A 17 9.10 7.46 3.42
C TRP A 17 7.57 7.47 3.38
N ALA A 18 6.96 7.93 2.27
CA ALA A 18 5.51 7.93 2.16
C ALA A 18 4.91 6.51 2.25
N LEU A 19 5.53 5.53 1.58
CA LEU A 19 5.14 4.12 1.65
C LEU A 19 5.37 3.57 3.06
N VAL A 20 6.58 3.76 3.59
CA VAL A 20 6.99 3.20 4.89
C VAL A 20 6.12 3.74 6.02
N ASN A 21 5.82 5.04 6.01
CA ASN A 21 4.99 5.66 7.03
C ASN A 21 3.53 5.24 6.91
N ALA A 22 2.98 5.13 5.69
CA ALA A 22 1.63 4.63 5.50
C ALA A 22 1.50 3.17 5.97
N TYR A 23 2.45 2.32 5.61
CA TYR A 23 2.50 0.94 6.08
C TYR A 23 2.54 0.87 7.62
N HIS A 24 3.42 1.65 8.26
CA HIS A 24 3.47 1.71 9.72
C HIS A 24 2.13 2.17 10.32
N ALA A 25 1.53 3.23 9.77
CA ALA A 25 0.24 3.73 10.24
C ALA A 25 -0.86 2.66 10.14
N VAL A 26 -0.90 1.89 9.05
CA VAL A 26 -1.84 0.77 8.87
C VAL A 26 -1.64 -0.30 9.95
N LEU A 27 -0.41 -0.76 10.18
CA LEU A 27 -0.17 -1.79 11.20
C LEU A 27 -0.54 -1.29 12.60
N ARG A 28 -0.26 -0.02 12.90
CA ARG A 28 -0.47 0.57 14.22
C ARG A 28 -1.94 0.89 14.49
N GLU A 29 -2.58 1.60 13.59
CA GLU A 29 -3.91 2.19 13.80
C GLU A 29 -5.04 1.29 13.29
N LYS A 30 -4.80 0.53 12.21
CA LYS A 30 -5.81 -0.38 11.61
C LYS A 30 -5.64 -1.83 12.03
N GLY A 31 -4.49 -2.18 12.62
CA GLY A 31 -4.25 -3.51 13.17
C GLY A 31 -4.06 -4.61 12.13
N LEU A 32 -3.96 -4.27 10.84
CA LEU A 32 -3.71 -5.24 9.76
C LEU A 32 -2.39 -5.98 10.03
N ARG A 33 -2.34 -7.28 9.72
CA ARG A 33 -1.13 -8.13 9.83
C ARG A 33 -1.00 -8.99 8.57
N PRO A 34 -0.65 -8.39 7.42
CA PRO A 34 -0.68 -9.11 6.15
C PRO A 34 0.34 -10.24 6.12
N GLU A 35 -0.02 -11.38 5.52
CA GLU A 35 0.91 -12.48 5.23
C GLU A 35 1.76 -12.17 3.98
N ARG A 36 1.22 -11.36 3.08
CA ARG A 36 1.82 -11.00 1.79
C ARG A 36 1.85 -9.49 1.65
N VAL A 37 2.99 -8.95 1.25
CA VAL A 37 3.12 -7.53 0.86
C VAL A 37 3.64 -7.44 -0.57
N PHE A 38 2.94 -6.71 -1.41
CA PHE A 38 3.36 -6.42 -2.78
C PHE A 38 3.71 -4.95 -2.91
N ILE A 39 4.96 -4.65 -3.25
CA ILE A 39 5.43 -3.30 -3.54
C ILE A 39 5.48 -3.15 -5.06
N VAL A 40 4.51 -2.44 -5.60
CA VAL A 40 4.41 -2.15 -7.03
C VAL A 40 5.08 -0.80 -7.31
N THR A 41 6.09 -0.78 -8.17
CA THR A 41 6.88 0.43 -8.46
C THR A 41 6.98 0.67 -9.97
N GLU A 42 7.01 1.92 -10.40
CA GLU A 42 7.40 2.23 -11.79
C GLU A 42 8.95 2.19 -11.92
N GLU A 43 9.46 1.85 -13.10
CA GLU A 43 10.89 1.81 -13.44
C GLU A 43 11.73 2.95 -12.83
N PRO A 44 11.32 4.24 -12.91
CA PRO A 44 12.11 5.36 -12.37
C PRO A 44 12.30 5.34 -10.85
N TYR A 45 11.53 4.54 -10.12
CA TYR A 45 11.53 4.48 -8.66
C TYR A 45 12.02 3.14 -8.11
N THR A 46 12.44 2.22 -8.99
CA THR A 46 12.93 0.88 -8.64
C THR A 46 14.13 0.89 -7.69
N GLU A 47 15.00 1.91 -7.77
CA GLU A 47 16.14 2.08 -6.86
C GLU A 47 15.71 2.14 -5.37
N GLY A 48 14.53 2.72 -5.10
CA GLY A 48 13.97 2.82 -3.75
C GLY A 48 13.37 1.52 -3.22
N ALA A 49 13.06 0.56 -4.09
CA ALA A 49 12.27 -0.63 -3.75
C ALA A 49 12.98 -1.58 -2.76
N PRO A 50 14.28 -1.89 -2.88
CA PRO A 50 14.98 -2.68 -1.88
C PRO A 50 14.97 -2.04 -0.49
N THR A 51 15.07 -0.71 -0.42
CA THR A 51 15.01 0.03 0.85
C THR A 51 13.61 0.01 1.44
N ALA A 52 12.57 0.19 0.62
CA ALA A 52 11.18 0.08 1.03
C ALA A 52 10.87 -1.33 1.57
N SER A 53 11.27 -2.37 0.85
CA SER A 53 11.07 -3.77 1.24
C SER A 53 11.73 -4.10 2.58
N ARG A 54 12.99 -3.70 2.78
CA ARG A 54 13.68 -3.87 4.08
C ARG A 54 12.97 -3.12 5.21
N ALA A 55 12.51 -1.90 4.97
CA ALA A 55 11.81 -1.11 5.97
C ALA A 55 10.46 -1.73 6.35
N VAL A 56 9.69 -2.19 5.36
CA VAL A 56 8.45 -2.95 5.58
C VAL A 56 8.73 -4.16 6.46
N LEU A 57 9.74 -4.99 6.11
CA LEU A 57 10.11 -6.17 6.87
C LEU A 57 10.45 -5.84 8.34
N MET A 58 11.33 -4.86 8.56
CA MET A 58 11.73 -4.43 9.90
C MET A 58 10.55 -3.94 10.73
N ILE A 59 9.62 -3.20 10.12
CA ILE A 59 8.41 -2.75 10.82
C ILE A 59 7.54 -3.95 11.16
N SER A 60 7.27 -4.86 10.22
CA SER A 60 6.47 -6.06 10.47
C SER A 60 7.04 -6.90 11.63
N GLU A 61 8.36 -7.12 11.64
CA GLU A 61 9.06 -7.85 12.70
C GLU A 61 8.90 -7.15 14.05
N GLY A 62 8.96 -5.81 14.07
CA GLY A 62 8.68 -5.00 15.26
C GLY A 62 7.25 -5.17 15.81
N TYR A 63 6.30 -5.56 14.96
CA TYR A 63 4.92 -5.92 15.35
C TYR A 63 4.70 -7.42 15.54
N GLY A 64 5.76 -8.24 15.49
CA GLY A 64 5.74 -9.67 15.81
C GLY A 64 5.32 -10.60 14.69
N PHE A 65 5.45 -10.19 13.41
CA PHE A 65 5.15 -11.04 12.26
C PHE A 65 6.09 -10.78 11.07
N THR A 66 6.14 -11.71 10.11
CA THR A 66 7.08 -11.65 8.98
C THR A 66 6.35 -11.96 7.67
N PRO A 67 5.91 -10.95 6.90
CA PRO A 67 5.26 -11.17 5.63
C PRO A 67 6.24 -11.65 4.55
N ALA A 68 5.73 -12.39 3.57
CA ALA A 68 6.42 -12.55 2.30
C ALA A 68 6.27 -11.26 1.48
N ILE A 69 7.40 -10.64 1.13
CA ILE A 69 7.44 -9.35 0.42
C ILE A 69 7.91 -9.57 -1.02
N GLU A 70 7.10 -9.12 -1.97
CA GLU A 70 7.37 -9.21 -3.41
C GLU A 70 7.41 -7.80 -4.01
N ILE A 71 8.35 -7.54 -4.91
CA ILE A 71 8.48 -6.26 -5.62
C ILE A 71 8.13 -6.50 -7.09
N GLU A 72 7.16 -5.74 -7.59
CA GLU A 72 6.74 -5.78 -8.99
C GLU A 72 7.13 -4.45 -9.66
N ALA A 73 8.00 -4.51 -10.67
CA ALA A 73 8.45 -3.35 -11.41
C ALA A 73 7.66 -3.18 -12.72
N LEU A 74 7.02 -2.03 -12.86
CA LEU A 74 6.19 -1.67 -14.01
C LEU A 74 6.95 -0.78 -14.99
N PRO A 75 6.81 -1.01 -16.31
CA PRO A 75 7.36 -0.14 -17.34
C PRO A 75 6.88 1.31 -17.21
N ARG A 76 7.76 2.28 -17.48
CA ARG A 76 7.41 3.70 -17.45
C ARG A 76 6.31 4.01 -18.48
N THR A 77 5.42 4.96 -18.16
CA THR A 77 4.40 5.57 -19.04
C THR A 77 3.13 4.77 -19.36
N GLU A 78 3.00 3.52 -18.92
CA GLU A 78 1.81 2.70 -19.21
C GLU A 78 0.84 2.63 -18.02
N PHE A 79 0.21 3.75 -17.66
CA PHE A 79 -0.73 3.78 -16.52
C PHE A 79 -1.92 2.81 -16.67
N VAL A 80 -2.36 2.55 -17.91
CA VAL A 80 -3.37 1.51 -18.23
C VAL A 80 -2.86 0.13 -17.83
N ARG A 81 -1.60 -0.17 -18.16
CA ARG A 81 -0.97 -1.45 -17.80
C ARG A 81 -0.73 -1.56 -16.30
N ALA A 82 -0.35 -0.48 -15.63
CA ALA A 82 -0.24 -0.45 -14.19
C ALA A 82 -1.55 -0.80 -13.50
N GLY A 83 -2.67 -0.25 -14.00
CA GLY A 83 -3.99 -0.62 -13.52
C GLY A 83 -4.33 -2.09 -13.78
N ALA A 84 -3.98 -2.63 -14.95
CA ALA A 84 -4.19 -4.04 -15.28
C ALA A 84 -3.36 -5.00 -14.40
N VAL A 85 -2.10 -4.65 -14.10
CA VAL A 85 -1.24 -5.47 -13.22
C VAL A 85 -1.78 -5.48 -11.79
N ILE A 86 -2.15 -4.32 -11.25
CA ILE A 86 -2.70 -4.23 -9.89
C ILE A 86 -4.04 -4.96 -9.80
N ARG A 87 -4.87 -4.84 -10.85
CA ARG A 87 -6.11 -5.60 -10.98
C ARG A 87 -5.84 -7.11 -10.94
N SER A 88 -4.96 -7.60 -11.82
CA SER A 88 -4.62 -9.04 -11.89
C SER A 88 -4.08 -9.55 -10.56
N LEU A 89 -3.20 -8.79 -9.92
CA LEU A 89 -2.66 -9.12 -8.61
C LEU A 89 -3.75 -9.22 -7.54
N ALA A 90 -4.68 -8.27 -7.52
CA ALA A 90 -5.82 -8.32 -6.60
C ALA A 90 -6.74 -9.51 -6.89
N GLU A 91 -7.05 -9.79 -8.16
CA GLU A 91 -7.84 -10.96 -8.60
C GLU A 91 -7.21 -12.26 -8.12
N ASP A 92 -5.90 -12.43 -8.33
CA ASP A 92 -5.17 -13.64 -7.94
C ASP A 92 -5.15 -13.84 -6.42
N LEU A 93 -4.94 -12.76 -5.66
CA LEU A 93 -4.93 -12.82 -4.20
C LEU A 93 -6.32 -13.15 -3.64
N ILE A 94 -7.37 -12.53 -4.17
CA ILE A 94 -8.75 -12.80 -3.77
C ILE A 94 -9.14 -14.24 -4.15
N GLY A 95 -8.76 -14.71 -5.33
CA GLY A 95 -8.97 -16.10 -5.76
C GLY A 95 -8.29 -17.13 -4.85
N ARG A 96 -7.20 -16.72 -4.19
CA ARG A 96 -6.49 -17.51 -3.15
C ARG A 96 -7.07 -17.33 -1.74
N GLY A 97 -8.16 -16.57 -1.58
CA GLY A 97 -8.84 -16.35 -0.32
C GLY A 97 -8.25 -15.24 0.55
N TYR A 98 -7.41 -14.36 0.00
CA TYR A 98 -6.87 -13.22 0.76
C TYR A 98 -7.88 -12.07 0.89
N GLY A 99 -7.97 -11.47 2.07
CA GLY A 99 -8.48 -10.12 2.25
C GLY A 99 -7.47 -9.12 1.70
N VAL A 100 -7.84 -8.36 0.67
CA VAL A 100 -6.89 -7.44 0.01
C VAL A 100 -7.08 -6.01 0.53
N ALA A 101 -5.97 -5.44 1.01
CA ALA A 101 -5.81 -4.03 1.30
C ALA A 101 -4.93 -3.37 0.22
N PHE A 102 -5.33 -2.19 -0.26
CA PHE A 102 -4.59 -1.43 -1.26
C PHE A 102 -4.21 -0.03 -0.74
N ASP A 103 -2.93 0.23 -0.58
CA ASP A 103 -2.38 1.53 -0.17
C ASP A 103 -1.98 2.39 -1.36
N ILE A 104 -2.64 3.54 -1.47
CA ILE A 104 -2.49 4.49 -2.57
C ILE A 104 -1.62 5.70 -2.22
N THR A 105 -0.96 5.72 -1.05
CA THR A 105 -0.26 6.89 -0.52
C THR A 105 0.90 7.37 -1.40
N SER A 106 1.84 6.49 -1.77
CA SER A 106 3.07 6.88 -2.49
C SER A 106 2.93 6.84 -4.03
N GLY A 107 1.79 6.37 -4.54
CA GLY A 107 1.55 6.23 -5.97
C GLY A 107 1.40 7.54 -6.73
N ARG A 108 1.79 7.56 -8.01
CA ARG A 108 1.40 8.66 -8.91
C ARG A 108 -0.11 8.65 -9.07
N LYS A 109 -0.73 9.83 -9.02
CA LYS A 109 -2.20 10.00 -9.11
C LYS A 109 -2.82 9.26 -10.31
N VAL A 110 -2.18 9.32 -11.48
CA VAL A 110 -2.68 8.65 -12.69
C VAL A 110 -2.63 7.13 -12.56
N THR A 111 -1.57 6.59 -11.94
CA THR A 111 -1.41 5.16 -11.66
C THR A 111 -2.45 4.67 -10.65
N VAL A 112 -2.64 5.43 -9.56
CA VAL A 112 -3.70 5.17 -8.56
C VAL A 112 -5.08 5.17 -9.21
N ALA A 113 -5.41 6.21 -9.97
CA ALA A 113 -6.72 6.32 -10.63
C ALA A 113 -6.94 5.18 -11.62
N GLY A 114 -5.95 4.85 -12.45
CA GLY A 114 -6.02 3.73 -13.39
C GLY A 114 -6.25 2.39 -12.69
N ALA A 115 -5.59 2.15 -11.56
CA ALA A 115 -5.77 0.95 -10.76
C ALA A 115 -7.17 0.86 -10.14
N LEU A 116 -7.65 1.94 -9.52
CA LEU A 116 -8.99 1.97 -8.93
C LEU A 116 -10.10 1.80 -9.98
N ILE A 117 -9.95 2.43 -11.15
CA ILE A 117 -10.88 2.25 -12.28
C ILE A 117 -10.84 0.80 -12.77
N ALA A 118 -9.66 0.22 -12.97
CA ALA A 118 -9.52 -1.16 -13.45
C ALA A 118 -10.12 -2.18 -12.48
N ILE A 119 -9.92 -1.99 -11.17
CA ILE A 119 -10.52 -2.79 -10.09
C ILE A 119 -12.05 -2.66 -10.12
N SER A 120 -12.55 -1.43 -10.17
CA SER A 120 -14.00 -1.15 -10.17
C SER A 120 -14.71 -1.72 -11.39
N LEU A 121 -14.15 -1.57 -12.59
CA LEU A 121 -14.74 -2.09 -13.83
C LEU A 121 -14.78 -3.62 -13.88
N ALA A 122 -13.85 -4.28 -13.19
CA ALA A 122 -13.82 -5.73 -13.07
C ALA A 122 -14.73 -6.27 -11.95
N GLY A 123 -15.38 -5.39 -11.17
CA GLY A 123 -16.25 -5.80 -10.06
C GLY A 123 -15.47 -6.46 -8.90
N ILE A 124 -14.16 -6.20 -8.81
CA ILE A 124 -13.31 -6.77 -7.76
C ILE A 124 -13.57 -6.06 -6.44
N ARG A 125 -13.84 -6.85 -5.39
CA ARG A 125 -14.08 -6.32 -4.06
C ARG A 125 -12.80 -6.25 -3.26
N ILE A 126 -12.18 -5.07 -3.24
CA ILE A 126 -11.10 -4.72 -2.31
C ILE A 126 -11.72 -4.46 -0.93
N GLN A 127 -11.10 -4.98 0.13
CA GLN A 127 -11.61 -4.85 1.49
C GLN A 127 -11.28 -3.47 2.08
N HIS A 128 -10.05 -3.02 1.85
CA HIS A 128 -9.52 -1.78 2.40
C HIS A 128 -8.78 -0.98 1.33
N ILE A 129 -9.02 0.34 1.28
CA ILE A 129 -8.22 1.25 0.44
C ILE A 129 -7.61 2.30 1.35
N TYR A 130 -6.32 2.20 1.61
CA TYR A 130 -5.63 3.05 2.58
C TYR A 130 -4.98 4.26 1.93
N TYR A 131 -5.03 5.39 2.64
CA TYR A 131 -4.33 6.62 2.29
C TYR A 131 -3.88 7.36 3.54
N LEU A 132 -2.56 7.56 3.70
CA LEU A 132 -2.03 8.39 4.78
C LEU A 132 -2.17 9.87 4.40
N ALA A 133 -3.20 10.51 4.94
CA ALA A 133 -3.44 11.92 4.73
C ALA A 133 -2.48 12.75 5.60
N MET A 134 -1.74 13.66 4.96
CA MET A 134 -0.82 14.59 5.60
C MET A 134 -1.31 16.03 5.36
N GLN A 135 -1.33 16.86 6.41
CA GLN A 135 -1.71 18.27 6.31
C GLN A 135 -0.56 19.18 5.87
N SER A 136 0.69 18.76 6.10
CA SER A 136 1.91 19.47 5.66
C SER A 136 2.93 18.47 5.10
N LEU A 137 3.82 18.97 4.23
CA LEU A 137 4.95 18.23 3.69
C LEU A 137 6.23 18.39 4.52
N ASP A 138 6.27 19.27 5.54
CA ASP A 138 7.50 19.60 6.27
C ASP A 138 8.12 18.38 7.01
N ASP A 139 7.27 17.44 7.43
CA ASP A 139 7.65 16.28 8.25
C ASP A 139 7.65 14.95 7.48
N VAL A 140 7.43 14.95 6.16
CA VAL A 140 7.23 13.72 5.37
C VAL A 140 8.46 12.82 5.26
N ALA A 141 9.65 13.35 5.56
CA ALA A 141 10.89 12.60 5.60
C ALA A 141 11.26 12.09 7.00
N LYS A 142 10.38 12.25 7.99
CA LYS A 142 10.55 11.69 9.34
C LYS A 142 9.87 10.33 9.45
N PRO A 143 10.37 9.42 10.30
CA PRO A 143 9.66 8.21 10.67
C PRO A 143 8.27 8.53 11.23
N TYR A 144 7.27 7.71 10.91
CA TYR A 144 5.86 7.89 11.30
C TYR A 144 5.66 8.26 12.78
N MET A 145 6.41 7.63 13.71
CA MET A 145 6.33 7.91 15.15
C MET A 145 6.83 9.30 15.56
N MET A 146 7.58 9.98 14.71
CA MET A 146 8.12 11.33 14.93
C MET A 146 7.28 12.41 14.22
N ILE A 147 6.31 12.03 13.41
CA ILE A 147 5.38 12.96 12.75
C ILE A 147 4.27 13.31 13.74
N PRO A 148 3.98 14.61 13.98
CA PRO A 148 2.92 15.01 14.88
C PRO A 148 1.56 14.39 14.50
N HIS A 149 0.90 13.71 15.43
CA HIS A 149 -0.38 13.03 15.18
C HIS A 149 -1.50 13.97 14.72
N GLN A 150 -1.41 15.27 15.02
CA GLN A 150 -2.40 16.26 14.59
C GLN A 150 -2.36 16.53 13.08
N ILE A 151 -1.22 16.27 12.42
CA ILE A 151 -1.02 16.59 10.99
C ILE A 151 -1.04 15.35 10.09
N GLN A 152 -1.23 14.16 10.66
CA GLN A 152 -1.30 12.90 9.93
C GLN A 152 -2.53 12.08 10.33
N ARG A 153 -3.14 11.39 9.36
CA ARG A 153 -4.23 10.44 9.63
C ARG A 153 -4.29 9.37 8.56
N ILE A 154 -4.19 8.10 8.96
CA ILE A 154 -4.49 7.01 8.04
C ILE A 154 -6.00 6.93 7.81
N ARG A 155 -6.40 6.93 6.54
CA ARG A 155 -7.78 6.79 6.09
C ARG A 155 -7.98 5.42 5.49
N ASP A 156 -9.18 4.90 5.67
CA ASP A 156 -9.68 3.78 4.88
C ASP A 156 -10.87 4.28 4.07
N LEU A 157 -10.70 4.38 2.76
CA LEU A 157 -11.71 4.95 1.88
C LEU A 157 -12.93 4.02 1.74
N MET A 158 -12.76 2.71 1.95
CA MET A 158 -13.89 1.78 1.93
C MET A 158 -14.75 1.95 3.18
N GLU A 159 -14.14 2.15 4.35
CA GLU A 159 -14.85 2.45 5.59
C GLU A 159 -15.49 3.85 5.54
N ASP A 160 -14.75 4.85 5.07
CA ASP A 160 -15.19 6.26 5.05
C ASP A 160 -16.37 6.50 4.06
N THR A 161 -16.57 5.63 3.07
CA THR A 161 -17.64 5.74 2.05
C THR A 161 -18.87 4.87 2.33
N ALA A 162 -18.84 3.99 3.33
CA ALA A 162 -19.96 3.13 3.71
C ALA A 162 -21.08 3.87 4.49
N VAL A 163 -21.19 5.18 4.30
CA VAL A 163 -22.18 6.08 4.95
C VAL A 163 -23.50 6.08 4.20
#